data_AF-A0A7D6GY61-F1
#
_entry.id   AF-A0A7D6GY61-F1
#
_cell.length_a   1.000
_cell.length_b   1.000
_cell.length_c   1.000
_cell.angle_alpha   90.00
_cell.angle_beta   90.00
_cell.angle_gamma   90.00
#
_symmetry.space_group_name_H-M   'P 1'
#
loop_
_entity.id
_entity.type
_entity.pdbx_description
1 polymer ?
#
loop_
_entity_poly.entity_id
_entity_poly.type
_entity_poly.pdbx_seq_one_letter_code
_entity_poly.pdbx_strand_id
1 'polypeptide(L)'
;MNRAIPLLLAVLLGFSLLVSPIVAAPGNDLSGPSDSSLQQVSTTDRSDSNLRELENTTNRLSLENAARSEYAEPGMNIGTMFASTDDRLRTDHIQYAIVDRQFEDATEAERRELLWEAYARIGERSDSLESREQQAVRAHAAGRISSSQLLQTLHRNHKEAAALSRTLADLRDRASRTSEIAQSMKDEQGKLEMHQTELRSQLAAAGGTGNSDTVFTVKTSENGYVISMIDENYVREAVRFDNRNASKQTQFDGISDAYPYTLDMYPWANETRSSPSFNMHTTVQLSMLDISHDHGHLEAYLDGGTGNIHREVQVLNQDSLPTESQQTVKKEGLDLTINKTVSDGPSELTVSDLKSGELLSATVTINGTEVGETYADGRLWFVSPEDGYELVVETTSGKRINTTISG
;
A
#
# COMPACT_ATOMS: atom_id res chain seq x y z
N MET A 1 -44.34 12.07 50.09
CA MET A 1 -43.25 12.98 49.68
C MET A 1 -43.20 12.92 48.16
N ASN A 2 -43.85 13.86 47.45
CA ASN A 2 -43.20 14.97 46.72
C ASN A 2 -41.99 14.47 45.91
N ARG A 3 -41.88 14.50 44.58
CA ARG A 3 -42.27 15.38 43.45
C ARG A 3 -41.66 14.69 42.20
N ALA A 4 -41.82 15.04 40.93
CA ALA A 4 -42.71 15.81 40.08
C ALA A 4 -42.23 15.48 38.65
N ILE A 5 -43.15 15.47 37.69
CA ILE A 5 -42.92 15.35 36.24
C ILE A 5 -42.54 16.73 35.66
N PRO A 6 -41.74 16.79 34.57
CA PRO A 6 -42.18 17.44 33.32
C PRO A 6 -41.79 16.54 32.11
N LEU A 7 -42.56 16.22 31.07
CA LEU A 7 -43.62 16.84 30.25
C LEU A 7 -43.21 18.12 29.51
N LEU A 8 -42.73 17.92 28.28
CA LEU A 8 -42.67 18.81 27.11
C LEU A 8 -42.85 17.85 25.90
N LEU A 9 -44.04 17.67 25.31
CA LEU A 9 -44.68 18.46 24.23
C LEU A 9 -43.66 19.07 23.24
N ALA A 10 -43.77 19.01 21.91
CA ALA A 10 -44.74 18.40 20.99
C ALA A 10 -44.20 18.58 19.55
N VAL A 11 -44.50 17.59 18.68
CA VAL A 11 -45.00 17.72 17.29
C VAL A 11 -44.25 18.59 16.28
N LEU A 12 -43.74 17.97 15.19
CA LEU A 12 -44.25 18.27 13.84
C LEU A 12 -43.95 17.14 12.82
N LEU A 13 -45.02 16.64 12.21
CA LEU A 13 -45.05 15.84 10.98
C LEU A 13 -44.85 16.74 9.76
N GLY A 14 -44.17 16.25 8.72
CA GLY A 14 -44.14 16.87 7.40
C GLY A 14 -43.77 15.87 6.29
N PHE A 15 -44.78 15.38 5.58
CA PHE A 15 -44.73 14.52 4.39
C PHE A 15 -43.94 15.17 3.23
N SER A 16 -43.19 14.36 2.44
CA SER A 16 -43.39 14.31 0.98
C SER A 16 -42.71 13.07 0.37
N LEU A 17 -43.55 12.23 -0.25
CA LEU A 17 -43.19 11.19 -1.21
C LEU A 17 -43.17 11.85 -2.59
N LEU A 18 -42.06 11.73 -3.33
CA LEU A 18 -42.02 12.02 -4.76
C LEU A 18 -42.10 10.70 -5.53
N VAL A 19 -43.24 10.50 -6.19
CA VAL A 19 -43.50 9.46 -7.18
C VAL A 19 -43.23 10.10 -8.55
N SER A 20 -42.27 9.57 -9.31
CA SER A 20 -42.01 9.97 -10.69
C SER A 20 -42.88 9.12 -11.65
N PRO A 21 -43.53 9.71 -12.66
CA PRO A 21 -44.32 8.96 -13.62
C PRO A 21 -43.45 8.30 -14.71
N ILE A 22 -43.76 7.03 -14.99
CA ILE A 22 -43.33 6.29 -16.17
C ILE A 22 -44.09 6.83 -17.39
N VAL A 23 -43.36 7.25 -18.43
CA VAL A 23 -43.91 7.50 -19.76
C VAL A 23 -43.48 6.34 -20.66
N ALA A 24 -44.46 5.61 -21.17
CA ALA A 24 -44.32 4.63 -22.24
C ALA A 24 -45.13 5.12 -23.45
N ALA A 25 -44.57 4.95 -24.65
CA ALA A 25 -45.34 4.98 -25.90
C ALA A 25 -44.70 4.03 -26.94
N PRO A 26 -45.48 3.47 -27.89
CA PRO A 26 -45.27 2.14 -28.45
C PRO A 26 -44.99 2.10 -29.96
N GLY A 27 -44.63 0.93 -30.50
CA GLY A 27 -44.76 0.60 -31.93
C GLY A 27 -43.91 -0.58 -32.42
N ASN A 28 -44.56 -1.67 -32.81
CA ASN A 28 -44.04 -2.96 -33.31
C ASN A 28 -43.58 -2.95 -34.79
N ASP A 29 -42.64 -3.85 -35.16
CA ASP A 29 -42.78 -4.99 -36.12
C ASP A 29 -41.38 -5.55 -36.47
N LEU A 30 -41.03 -6.79 -36.07
CA LEU A 30 -41.14 -8.09 -36.78
C LEU A 30 -39.98 -8.45 -37.76
N SER A 31 -39.32 -9.59 -37.45
CA SER A 31 -38.60 -10.55 -38.32
C SER A 31 -37.06 -10.44 -38.45
N GLY A 32 -36.35 -11.54 -38.13
CA GLY A 32 -34.88 -11.73 -38.21
C GLY A 32 -34.34 -11.93 -39.65
N PRO A 33 -33.05 -12.30 -39.84
CA PRO A 33 -32.41 -13.48 -39.21
C PRO A 33 -31.00 -13.23 -38.64
N SER A 34 -30.49 -14.29 -38.00
CA SER A 34 -29.16 -14.45 -37.39
C SER A 34 -28.02 -13.92 -38.23
N ASP A 35 -27.18 -13.06 -37.64
CA ASP A 35 -25.81 -12.89 -38.10
C ASP A 35 -24.85 -12.75 -36.93
N SER A 36 -23.79 -13.54 -37.00
CA SER A 36 -22.73 -13.66 -36.01
C SER A 36 -21.89 -12.39 -36.00
N SER A 37 -22.23 -11.43 -35.14
CA SER A 37 -21.37 -10.29 -34.87
C SER A 37 -20.61 -10.53 -33.57
N LEU A 38 -19.30 -10.80 -33.74
CA LEU A 38 -18.26 -10.64 -32.72
C LEU A 38 -18.60 -9.41 -31.86
N GLN A 39 -18.83 -9.62 -30.57
CA GLN A 39 -18.91 -8.52 -29.61
C GLN A 39 -17.52 -7.88 -29.55
N GLN A 40 -17.36 -6.88 -30.39
CA GLN A 40 -16.48 -5.75 -30.22
C GLN A 40 -16.73 -5.26 -28.79
N VAL A 41 -15.83 -5.60 -27.87
CA VAL A 41 -15.77 -5.00 -26.54
C VAL A 41 -15.66 -3.51 -26.78
N SER A 42 -16.79 -2.82 -26.63
CA SER A 42 -16.83 -1.38 -26.66
C SER A 42 -15.96 -0.91 -25.50
N THR A 43 -14.86 -0.25 -25.84
CA THR A 43 -14.10 0.65 -24.96
C THR A 43 -15.05 1.76 -24.52
N THR A 44 -15.92 1.44 -23.58
CA THR A 44 -16.85 2.38 -22.97
C THR A 44 -16.15 2.81 -21.69
N ASP A 45 -15.73 4.07 -21.67
CA ASP A 45 -15.30 4.83 -20.49
C ASP A 45 -14.31 4.14 -19.55
N ARG A 46 -13.02 4.21 -19.88
CA ARG A 46 -11.90 4.06 -18.93
C ARG A 46 -11.85 5.29 -18.01
N SER A 47 -12.95 5.55 -17.32
CA SER A 47 -13.19 6.74 -16.50
C SER A 47 -13.37 6.33 -15.04
N ASP A 48 -12.41 5.60 -14.49
CA ASP A 48 -12.27 5.37 -13.04
C ASP A 48 -10.99 4.57 -12.67
N SER A 49 -9.97 4.52 -13.54
CA SER A 49 -8.73 3.88 -13.14
C SER A 49 -8.04 4.77 -12.10
N ASN A 50 -8.09 4.36 -10.84
CA ASN A 50 -7.29 4.91 -9.73
C ASN A 50 -5.77 4.82 -9.97
N LEU A 51 -5.32 4.49 -11.19
CA LEU A 51 -3.95 4.47 -11.66
C LEU A 51 -3.67 5.76 -12.44
N ARG A 52 -2.58 6.44 -12.09
CA ARG A 52 -2.07 7.57 -12.85
C ARG A 52 -1.15 7.04 -13.95
N GLU A 53 -1.49 7.39 -15.18
CA GLU A 53 -0.64 7.14 -16.35
C GLU A 53 0.57 8.06 -16.30
N LEU A 54 1.76 7.49 -16.50
CA LEU A 54 3.04 8.21 -16.46
C LEU A 54 3.82 8.00 -17.75
N GLU A 55 4.44 9.07 -18.23
CA GLU A 55 5.30 8.99 -19.42
C GLU A 55 6.65 8.38 -19.08
N ASN A 56 7.10 7.44 -19.93
CA ASN A 56 8.41 6.79 -19.83
C ASN A 56 8.69 6.10 -18.48
N THR A 57 7.68 5.73 -17.71
CA THR A 57 7.84 4.90 -16.51
C THR A 57 6.54 4.13 -16.23
N THR A 58 6.58 3.22 -15.26
CA THR A 58 5.41 2.45 -14.85
C THR A 58 4.31 3.33 -14.26
N ASN A 59 3.05 3.02 -14.56
CA ASN A 59 1.88 3.66 -13.96
C ASN A 59 1.89 3.49 -12.44
N ARG A 60 1.20 4.37 -11.71
CA ARG A 60 1.16 4.33 -10.23
C ARG A 60 -0.25 4.38 -9.68
N LEU A 61 -0.51 3.55 -8.68
CA LEU A 61 -1.76 3.58 -7.93
C LEU A 61 -1.84 4.90 -7.15
N SER A 62 -2.84 5.69 -7.49
CA SER A 62 -3.05 7.03 -6.95
C SER A 62 -3.94 7.00 -5.70
N LEU A 63 -3.66 7.93 -4.80
CA LEU A 63 -4.48 8.20 -3.63
C LEU A 63 -5.05 9.60 -3.75
N GLU A 64 -6.29 9.70 -4.22
CA GLU A 64 -6.97 10.98 -4.29
C GLU A 64 -7.40 11.46 -2.90
N ASN A 65 -7.53 12.79 -2.77
CA ASN A 65 -8.05 13.44 -1.55
C ASN A 65 -7.31 13.00 -0.28
N ALA A 66 -5.98 12.89 -0.36
CA ALA A 66 -5.15 12.65 0.81
C ALA A 66 -5.39 13.77 1.85
N ALA A 67 -5.88 13.39 3.02
CA ALA A 67 -6.18 14.35 4.09
C ALA A 67 -4.91 14.81 4.80
N ARG A 68 -3.84 14.00 4.74
CA ARG A 68 -2.54 14.26 5.38
C ARG A 68 -1.41 13.72 4.51
N SER A 69 -0.30 14.45 4.48
CA SER A 69 0.97 14.10 3.84
C SER A 69 2.10 14.66 4.70
N GLU A 70 2.93 13.82 5.30
CA GLU A 70 4.02 14.27 6.18
C GLU A 70 5.21 13.30 6.17
N TYR A 71 6.39 13.79 6.55
CA TYR A 71 7.54 12.94 6.87
C TYR A 71 7.38 12.35 8.26
N ALA A 72 7.91 11.14 8.45
CA ALA A 72 7.80 10.42 9.69
C ALA A 72 8.99 9.49 9.90
N GLU A 73 9.49 9.50 11.13
CA GLU A 73 10.47 8.53 11.61
C GLU A 73 9.75 7.36 12.32
N PRO A 74 10.25 6.12 12.16
CA PRO A 74 9.77 4.97 12.93
C PRO A 74 10.12 5.12 14.42
N GLY A 75 9.17 5.63 15.21
CA GLY A 75 9.32 5.73 16.65
C GLY A 75 9.17 4.38 17.37
N MET A 76 10.13 4.00 18.22
CA MET A 76 9.95 2.90 19.17
C MET A 76 9.12 3.37 20.38
N ASN A 77 8.01 2.69 20.67
CA ASN A 77 7.23 2.89 21.89
C ASN A 77 7.29 1.63 22.78
N ILE A 78 7.49 1.82 24.10
CA ILE A 78 7.55 0.74 25.09
C ILE A 78 6.22 -0.04 25.13
N GLY A 79 5.08 0.65 25.02
CA GLY A 79 3.75 0.01 25.02
C GLY A 79 3.56 -0.99 23.88
N THR A 80 4.22 -0.77 22.75
CA THR A 80 4.15 -1.66 21.59
C THR A 80 5.16 -2.79 21.62
N MET A 81 6.27 -2.65 22.35
CA MET A 81 7.14 -3.80 22.65
C MET A 81 6.39 -4.86 23.48
N PHE A 82 5.51 -4.43 24.38
CA PHE A 82 4.64 -5.35 25.12
C PHE A 82 3.56 -5.96 24.23
N ALA A 83 2.92 -5.17 23.36
CA ALA A 83 1.92 -5.69 22.43
C ALA A 83 2.50 -6.72 21.44
N SER A 84 3.70 -6.49 20.90
CA SER A 84 4.37 -7.45 20.01
C SER A 84 4.80 -8.73 20.75
N THR A 85 5.14 -8.62 22.03
CA THR A 85 5.42 -9.78 22.89
C THR A 85 4.15 -10.61 23.13
N ASP A 86 3.00 -9.96 23.38
CA ASP A 86 1.71 -10.65 23.53
C ASP A 86 1.30 -11.39 22.24
N ASP A 87 1.43 -10.73 21.08
CA ASP A 87 1.14 -11.36 19.78
C ASP A 87 2.07 -12.55 19.50
N ARG A 88 3.35 -12.43 19.86
CA ARG A 88 4.32 -13.53 19.74
C ARG A 88 3.93 -14.69 20.64
N LEU A 89 3.65 -14.43 21.92
CA LEU A 89 3.20 -15.47 22.86
C LEU A 89 1.92 -16.16 22.39
N ARG A 90 0.97 -15.40 21.84
CA ARG A 90 -0.27 -15.95 21.26
C ARG A 90 0.00 -16.78 20.01
N THR A 91 0.95 -16.37 19.15
CA THR A 91 1.32 -17.14 17.96
C THR A 91 2.09 -18.41 18.32
N ASP A 92 3.05 -18.31 19.23
CA ASP A 92 3.79 -19.43 19.79
C ASP A 92 2.82 -20.42 20.46
N HIS A 93 1.74 -19.93 21.09
CA HIS A 93 0.69 -20.77 21.64
C HIS A 93 -0.10 -21.53 20.56
N ILE A 94 -0.45 -20.90 19.43
CA ILE A 94 -1.12 -21.60 18.31
C ILE A 94 -0.21 -22.72 17.78
N GLN A 95 1.08 -22.43 17.58
CA GLN A 95 2.06 -23.41 17.14
C GLN A 95 2.20 -24.57 18.14
N TYR A 96 2.37 -24.26 19.43
CA TYR A 96 2.66 -25.25 20.46
C TYR A 96 1.44 -26.10 20.87
N ALA A 97 0.27 -25.49 21.03
CA ALA A 97 -0.92 -26.17 21.57
C ALA A 97 -1.61 -27.07 20.52
N ILE A 98 -1.59 -26.68 19.25
CA ILE A 98 -2.41 -27.32 18.21
C ILE A 98 -1.59 -28.29 17.36
N VAL A 99 -0.34 -27.95 17.04
CA VAL A 99 0.37 -28.62 15.94
C VAL A 99 1.32 -29.73 16.42
N ASP A 100 1.97 -29.61 17.58
CA ASP A 100 3.05 -30.55 17.92
C ASP A 100 2.63 -31.72 18.82
N ARG A 101 1.75 -31.52 19.81
CA ARG A 101 1.42 -32.59 20.78
C ARG A 101 0.15 -33.36 20.44
N GLN A 102 -0.89 -32.67 19.97
CA GLN A 102 -2.17 -33.29 19.68
C GLN A 102 -2.19 -33.94 18.30
N PHE A 103 -1.41 -33.42 17.36
CA PHE A 103 -1.39 -33.89 15.98
C PHE A 103 -0.73 -35.27 15.81
N GLU A 104 0.39 -35.52 16.50
CA GLU A 104 1.12 -36.80 16.39
C GLU A 104 0.32 -37.97 16.95
N ASP A 105 -0.39 -37.77 18.07
CA ASP A 105 -1.17 -38.81 18.76
C ASP A 105 -2.60 -38.98 18.20
N ALA A 106 -3.06 -38.07 17.33
CA ALA A 106 -4.42 -38.06 16.78
C ALA A 106 -4.63 -39.05 15.63
N THR A 107 -5.87 -39.54 15.49
CA THR A 107 -6.34 -40.28 14.31
C THR A 107 -6.40 -39.40 13.07
N GLU A 108 -6.52 -39.98 11.87
CA GLU A 108 -6.64 -39.17 10.63
C GLU A 108 -7.84 -38.23 10.62
N ALA A 109 -8.97 -38.64 11.20
CA ALA A 109 -10.16 -37.79 11.30
C ALA A 109 -9.92 -36.59 12.24
N GLU A 110 -9.33 -36.85 13.41
CA GLU A 110 -8.97 -35.83 14.40
C GLU A 110 -7.89 -34.89 13.86
N ARG A 111 -6.86 -35.42 13.17
CA ARG A 111 -5.83 -34.61 12.49
C ARG A 111 -6.44 -33.64 11.48
N ARG A 112 -7.40 -34.10 10.69
CA ARG A 112 -8.10 -33.25 9.72
C ARG A 112 -8.91 -32.14 10.39
N GLU A 113 -9.59 -32.44 11.50
CA GLU A 113 -10.31 -31.44 12.30
C GLU A 113 -9.34 -30.41 12.90
N LEU A 114 -8.24 -30.86 13.49
CA LEU A 114 -7.18 -30.00 14.04
C LEU A 114 -6.58 -29.07 12.96
N LEU A 115 -6.35 -29.57 11.74
CA LEU A 115 -5.85 -28.74 10.62
C LEU A 115 -6.86 -27.65 10.23
N TRP A 116 -8.14 -27.98 10.12
CA TRP A 116 -9.19 -27.01 9.79
C TRP A 116 -9.34 -25.95 10.89
N GLU A 117 -9.30 -26.35 12.16
CA GLU A 117 -9.39 -25.44 13.29
C GLU A 117 -8.16 -24.51 13.37
N ALA A 118 -6.97 -25.03 13.10
CA ALA A 118 -5.75 -24.23 13.01
C ALA A 118 -5.81 -23.23 11.84
N TYR A 119 -6.23 -23.69 10.66
CA TYR A 119 -6.40 -22.85 9.47
C TYR A 119 -7.43 -21.74 9.70
N ALA A 120 -8.60 -22.06 10.26
CA ALA A 120 -9.63 -21.07 10.58
C ALA A 120 -9.10 -19.98 11.53
N ARG A 121 -8.35 -20.37 12.57
CA ARG A 121 -7.71 -19.41 13.49
C ARG A 121 -6.67 -18.52 12.80
N ILE A 122 -5.92 -19.05 11.83
CA ILE A 122 -4.99 -18.23 11.02
C ILE A 122 -5.78 -17.24 10.16
N GLY A 123 -6.85 -17.69 9.49
CA GLY A 123 -7.71 -16.84 8.68
C GLY A 123 -8.31 -15.68 9.48
N GLU A 124 -8.87 -15.94 10.67
CA GLU A 124 -9.40 -14.89 11.56
C GLU A 124 -8.34 -13.85 11.95
N ARG A 125 -7.09 -14.28 12.20
CA ARG A 125 -5.99 -13.38 12.54
C ARG A 125 -5.52 -12.59 11.33
N SER A 126 -5.44 -13.22 10.16
CA SER A 126 -5.14 -12.59 8.89
C SER A 126 -6.15 -11.47 8.58
N ASP A 127 -7.45 -11.73 8.74
CA ASP A 127 -8.52 -10.72 8.62
C ASP A 127 -8.34 -9.56 9.62
N SER A 128 -7.89 -9.86 10.84
CA SER A 128 -7.62 -8.84 11.85
C SER A 128 -6.46 -7.91 11.46
N LEU A 129 -5.48 -8.35 10.66
CA LEU A 129 -4.38 -7.50 10.19
C LEU A 129 -4.92 -6.39 9.30
N GLU A 130 -5.75 -6.76 8.32
CA GLU A 130 -6.38 -5.84 7.37
C GLU A 130 -7.32 -4.87 8.08
N SER A 131 -8.16 -5.36 9.00
CA SER A 131 -9.05 -4.49 9.79
C SER A 131 -8.27 -3.49 10.66
N ARG A 132 -7.19 -3.94 11.32
CA ARG A 132 -6.33 -3.08 12.15
C ARG A 132 -5.63 -2.02 11.31
N GLU A 133 -5.18 -2.37 10.11
CA GLU A 133 -4.58 -1.45 9.14
C GLU A 133 -5.56 -0.36 8.71
N GLN A 134 -6.75 -0.75 8.23
CA GLN A 134 -7.79 0.18 7.79
C GLN A 134 -8.19 1.16 8.89
N GLN A 135 -8.36 0.66 10.13
CA GLN A 135 -8.70 1.49 11.28
C GLN A 135 -7.59 2.50 11.60
N ALA A 136 -6.32 2.08 11.59
CA ALA A 136 -5.19 2.96 11.86
C ALA A 136 -5.03 4.03 10.78
N VAL A 137 -5.16 3.66 9.50
CA VAL A 137 -5.08 4.61 8.38
C VAL A 137 -6.19 5.65 8.46
N ARG A 138 -7.44 5.25 8.71
CA ARG A 138 -8.56 6.19 8.89
C ARG A 138 -8.39 7.05 10.14
N ALA A 139 -7.86 6.50 11.23
CA ALA A 139 -7.54 7.27 12.43
C ALA A 139 -6.45 8.31 12.15
N HIS A 140 -5.43 7.94 11.38
CA HIS A 140 -4.35 8.83 10.98
C HIS A 140 -4.86 9.96 10.09
N ALA A 141 -5.61 9.63 9.03
CA ALA A 141 -6.24 10.57 8.12
C ALA A 141 -7.13 11.58 8.87
N ALA A 142 -7.84 11.12 9.91
CA ALA A 142 -8.67 11.97 10.78
C ALA A 142 -7.88 12.71 11.89
N GLY A 143 -6.55 12.63 11.92
CA GLY A 143 -5.71 13.31 12.90
C GLY A 143 -5.74 12.72 14.32
N ARG A 144 -6.28 11.51 14.51
CA ARG A 144 -6.43 10.87 15.84
C ARG A 144 -5.18 10.13 16.31
N ILE A 145 -4.31 9.74 15.37
CA ILE A 145 -3.00 9.16 15.65
C ILE A 145 -1.91 9.86 14.81
N SER A 146 -0.67 9.83 15.27
CA SER A 146 0.49 10.34 14.53
C SER A 146 0.98 9.37 13.46
N SER A 147 1.81 9.84 12.52
CA SER A 147 2.46 8.96 11.53
C SER A 147 3.28 7.87 12.17
N SER A 148 4.05 8.15 13.23
CA SER A 148 4.83 7.12 13.94
C SER A 148 3.92 6.04 14.55
N GLN A 149 2.73 6.38 15.05
CA GLN A 149 1.76 5.40 15.54
C GLN A 149 1.16 4.54 14.40
N LEU A 150 0.95 5.13 13.22
CA LEU A 150 0.54 4.38 12.03
C LEU A 150 1.64 3.42 11.57
N LEU A 151 2.86 3.90 11.37
CA LEU A 151 4.02 3.09 10.98
C LEU A 151 4.24 1.94 11.98
N GLN A 152 4.09 2.20 13.27
CA GLN A 152 4.17 1.17 14.29
C GLN A 152 3.06 0.11 14.19
N THR A 153 1.85 0.49 13.76
CA THR A 153 0.78 -0.46 13.48
C THR A 153 1.12 -1.35 12.28
N LEU A 154 1.69 -0.78 11.21
CA LEU A 154 2.13 -1.54 10.03
C LEU A 154 3.29 -2.48 10.36
N HIS A 155 4.25 -2.03 11.18
CA HIS A 155 5.32 -2.86 11.72
C HIS A 155 4.76 -4.06 12.49
N ARG A 156 3.77 -3.84 13.35
CA ARG A 156 3.10 -4.91 14.10
C ARG A 156 2.40 -5.89 13.15
N ASN A 157 1.66 -5.40 12.16
CA ASN A 157 1.04 -6.24 11.13
C ASN A 157 2.08 -7.10 10.41
N HIS A 158 3.22 -6.52 10.02
CA HIS A 158 4.30 -7.23 9.35
C HIS A 158 4.86 -8.38 10.20
N LYS A 159 5.17 -8.13 11.47
CA LYS A 159 5.69 -9.17 12.37
C LYS A 159 4.67 -10.28 12.62
N GLU A 160 3.40 -9.92 12.80
CA GLU A 160 2.33 -10.89 12.99
C GLU A 160 2.08 -11.73 11.72
N ALA A 161 2.04 -11.10 10.55
CA ALA A 161 1.93 -11.79 9.27
C ALA A 161 3.06 -12.79 9.04
N ALA A 162 4.32 -12.39 9.31
CA ALA A 162 5.46 -13.27 9.19
C ALA A 162 5.39 -14.48 10.13
N ALA A 163 4.83 -14.31 11.33
CA ALA A 163 4.62 -15.41 12.26
C ALA A 163 3.50 -16.35 11.77
N LEU A 164 2.37 -15.80 11.31
CA LEU A 164 1.25 -16.56 10.72
C LEU A 164 1.69 -17.35 9.48
N SER A 165 2.48 -16.75 8.58
CA SER A 165 2.98 -17.43 7.37
C SER A 165 3.84 -18.65 7.70
N ARG A 166 4.68 -18.57 8.74
CA ARG A 166 5.48 -19.73 9.18
C ARG A 166 4.57 -20.84 9.72
N THR A 167 3.61 -20.51 10.58
CA THR A 167 2.65 -21.49 11.10
C THR A 167 1.83 -22.12 9.98
N LEU A 168 1.42 -21.34 8.98
CA LEU A 168 0.66 -21.81 7.83
C LEU A 168 1.49 -22.74 6.92
N ALA A 169 2.77 -22.43 6.72
CA ALA A 169 3.70 -23.30 6.00
C ALA A 169 3.87 -24.65 6.71
N ASP A 170 4.07 -24.64 8.04
CA ASP A 170 4.18 -25.86 8.86
C ASP A 170 2.91 -26.72 8.76
N LEU A 171 1.73 -26.09 8.83
CA LEU A 171 0.44 -26.77 8.67
C LEU A 171 0.29 -27.38 7.27
N ARG A 172 0.69 -26.66 6.22
CA ARG A 172 0.63 -27.13 4.84
C ARG A 172 1.53 -28.34 4.61
N ASP A 173 2.73 -28.33 5.16
CA ASP A 173 3.69 -29.44 5.02
C ASP A 173 3.15 -30.71 5.68
N ARG A 174 2.50 -30.57 6.85
CA ARG A 174 1.79 -31.66 7.55
C ARG A 174 0.55 -32.15 6.81
N ALA A 175 -0.04 -31.34 5.93
CA ALA A 175 -1.27 -31.67 5.21
C ALA A 175 -1.06 -32.37 3.85
N SER A 176 0.16 -32.53 3.33
CA SER A 176 0.39 -33.03 1.94
C SER A 176 0.09 -34.55 1.78
N ARG A 177 -0.55 -35.08 0.72
CA ARG A 177 -0.56 -34.76 -0.73
C ARG A 177 -1.95 -34.73 -1.43
N THR A 178 -3.08 -34.62 -0.73
CA THR A 178 -4.40 -34.75 -1.39
C THR A 178 -5.56 -34.05 -0.67
N SER A 179 -5.31 -32.94 0.05
CA SER A 179 -6.37 -32.25 0.79
C SER A 179 -6.85 -30.97 0.10
N GLU A 180 -8.18 -30.79 0.05
CA GLU A 180 -8.84 -29.58 -0.46
C GLU A 180 -8.39 -28.31 0.28
N ILE A 181 -7.93 -28.45 1.53
CA ILE A 181 -7.43 -27.33 2.35
C ILE A 181 -6.07 -26.79 1.88
N ALA A 182 -5.26 -27.58 1.17
CA ALA A 182 -3.94 -27.15 0.72
C ALA A 182 -4.00 -25.93 -0.22
N GLN A 183 -5.00 -25.86 -1.10
CA GLN A 183 -5.22 -24.69 -1.95
C GLN A 183 -5.66 -23.48 -1.10
N SER A 184 -6.56 -23.68 -0.14
CA SER A 184 -7.01 -22.61 0.76
C SER A 184 -5.86 -22.04 1.59
N MET A 185 -4.94 -22.89 2.06
CA MET A 185 -3.70 -22.48 2.74
C MET A 185 -2.75 -21.71 1.82
N LYS A 186 -2.64 -22.10 0.54
CA LYS A 186 -1.84 -21.34 -0.44
C LYS A 186 -2.43 -19.96 -0.72
N ASP A 187 -3.76 -19.88 -0.82
CA ASP A 187 -4.47 -18.62 -1.06
C ASP A 187 -4.37 -17.69 0.15
N GLU A 188 -4.46 -18.24 1.37
CA GLU A 188 -4.23 -17.50 2.61
C GLU A 188 -2.79 -16.99 2.75
N GLN A 189 -1.81 -17.78 2.29
CA GLN A 189 -0.42 -17.36 2.26
C GLN A 189 -0.23 -16.10 1.39
N GLY A 190 -0.89 -16.02 0.23
CA GLY A 190 -0.87 -14.83 -0.62
C GLY A 190 -1.47 -13.58 0.06
N LYS A 191 -2.50 -13.77 0.91
CA LYS A 191 -3.05 -12.67 1.72
C LYS A 191 -2.05 -12.17 2.77
N LEU A 192 -1.33 -13.08 3.43
CA LEU A 192 -0.31 -12.72 4.42
C LEU A 192 0.92 -12.04 3.79
N GLU A 193 1.24 -12.35 2.54
CA GLU A 193 2.35 -11.73 1.78
C GLU A 193 2.14 -10.23 1.54
N MET A 194 0.90 -9.76 1.43
CA MET A 194 0.56 -8.33 1.33
C MET A 194 1.02 -7.47 2.53
N HIS A 195 1.27 -8.10 3.67
CA HIS A 195 1.78 -7.45 4.87
C HIS A 195 3.29 -7.66 5.07
N GLN A 196 3.96 -8.30 4.12
CA GLN A 196 5.38 -8.67 4.16
C GLN A 196 6.18 -8.05 3.01
N THR A 197 5.67 -6.96 2.44
CA THR A 197 6.32 -6.17 1.38
C THR A 197 7.70 -5.67 1.79
N GLU A 198 8.53 -5.31 0.80
CA GLU A 198 9.86 -4.75 1.02
C GLU A 198 9.81 -3.49 1.91
N LEU A 199 8.85 -2.58 1.65
CA LEU A 199 8.66 -1.37 2.48
C LEU A 199 8.45 -1.71 3.96
N ARG A 200 7.69 -2.77 4.24
CA ARG A 200 7.40 -3.21 5.62
C ARG A 200 8.58 -3.91 6.27
N SER A 201 9.37 -4.64 5.48
CA SER A 201 10.64 -5.21 5.91
C SER A 201 11.61 -4.11 6.33
N GLN A 202 11.76 -3.08 5.49
CA GLN A 202 12.61 -1.90 5.76
C GLN A 202 12.13 -1.13 7.00
N LEU A 203 10.83 -0.86 7.09
CA LEU A 203 10.22 -0.29 8.30
C LEU A 203 10.52 -1.13 9.55
N ALA A 204 10.55 -2.45 9.42
CA ALA A 204 10.87 -3.34 10.53
C ALA A 204 12.34 -3.39 10.91
N ALA A 205 13.25 -3.20 9.96
CA ALA A 205 14.67 -2.99 10.22
C ALA A 205 14.90 -1.65 10.93
N ALA A 206 14.33 -0.57 10.40
CA ALA A 206 14.44 0.78 10.93
C ALA A 206 13.96 0.89 12.40
N GLY A 207 12.80 0.30 12.70
CA GLY A 207 12.27 0.29 14.07
C GLY A 207 13.02 -0.62 15.06
N GLY A 208 13.90 -1.51 14.59
CA GLY A 208 14.63 -2.45 15.42
C GLY A 208 15.99 -1.95 15.93
N THR A 209 16.62 -1.02 15.21
CA THR A 209 17.96 -0.52 15.51
C THR A 209 17.96 0.68 16.47
N GLY A 210 16.81 1.33 16.68
CA GLY A 210 16.65 2.49 17.56
C GLY A 210 17.42 3.74 17.11
N ASN A 211 18.04 3.71 15.94
CA ASN A 211 18.90 4.75 15.39
C ASN A 211 18.90 4.67 13.86
N SER A 212 17.72 4.70 13.26
CA SER A 212 17.54 4.66 11.81
C SER A 212 17.30 6.08 11.32
N ASP A 213 18.22 6.58 10.49
CA ASP A 213 18.09 7.85 9.76
C ASP A 213 17.07 7.73 8.59
N THR A 214 16.31 6.63 8.53
CA THR A 214 15.35 6.36 7.46
C THR A 214 14.08 7.16 7.70
N VAL A 215 13.83 8.11 6.80
CA VAL A 215 12.63 8.93 6.81
C VAL A 215 11.59 8.36 5.85
N PHE A 216 10.36 8.18 6.33
CA PHE A 216 9.22 7.75 5.54
C PHE A 216 8.35 8.96 5.20
N THR A 217 7.80 9.00 3.99
CA THR A 217 6.68 9.88 3.67
C THR A 217 5.40 9.09 3.84
N VAL A 218 4.42 9.66 4.55
CA VAL A 218 3.13 9.03 4.84
C VAL A 218 2.00 9.91 4.31
N LYS A 219 1.23 9.36 3.37
CA LYS A 219 0.00 9.97 2.84
C LYS A 219 -1.19 9.10 3.16
N THR A 220 -2.27 9.66 3.72
CA THR A 220 -3.47 8.88 4.09
C THR A 220 -4.76 9.59 3.73
N SER A 221 -5.75 8.81 3.32
CA SER A 221 -7.15 9.23 3.18
C SER A 221 -8.07 8.23 3.89
N GLU A 222 -9.39 8.45 3.83
CA GLU A 222 -10.37 7.48 4.36
C GLU A 222 -10.33 6.14 3.60
N ASN A 223 -9.92 6.18 2.34
CA ASN A 223 -9.96 5.07 1.39
C ASN A 223 -8.62 4.38 1.20
N GLY A 224 -7.52 4.89 1.77
CA GLY A 224 -6.22 4.29 1.51
C GLY A 224 -5.04 5.08 2.04
N TYR A 225 -3.85 4.65 1.64
CA TYR A 225 -2.61 5.31 1.97
C TYR A 225 -1.54 5.11 0.88
N VAL A 226 -0.54 5.98 0.89
CA VAL A 226 0.75 5.81 0.19
C VAL A 226 1.85 6.04 1.20
N ILE A 227 2.79 5.11 1.31
CA ILE A 227 4.01 5.29 2.07
C ILE A 227 5.20 5.12 1.12
N SER A 228 6.18 6.00 1.27
CA SER A 228 7.39 5.95 0.47
C SER A 228 8.63 6.17 1.33
N MET A 229 9.76 5.62 0.90
CA MET A 229 11.06 5.84 1.50
C MET A 229 12.15 5.77 0.43
N ILE A 230 13.33 6.25 0.77
CA ILE A 230 14.54 6.04 -0.01
C ILE A 230 15.56 5.40 0.92
N ASP A 231 16.14 4.30 0.46
CA ASP A 231 17.35 3.70 1.01
C ASP A 231 18.29 3.42 -0.18
N GLU A 232 18.61 2.17 -0.50
CA GLU A 232 19.30 1.85 -1.77
C GLU A 232 18.44 2.18 -3.00
N ASN A 233 17.13 1.96 -2.89
CA ASN A 233 16.15 2.22 -3.93
C ASN A 233 15.01 3.09 -3.39
N TYR A 234 14.28 3.76 -4.28
CA TYR A 234 13.01 4.38 -3.97
C TYR A 234 11.93 3.28 -3.84
N VAL A 235 11.38 3.13 -2.64
CA VAL A 235 10.32 2.16 -2.36
C VAL A 235 9.01 2.91 -2.11
N ARG A 236 7.94 2.47 -2.76
CA ARG A 236 6.59 3.03 -2.63
C ARG A 236 5.58 1.90 -2.45
N GLU A 237 4.76 1.99 -1.41
CA GLU A 237 3.60 1.13 -1.19
C GLU A 237 2.33 1.97 -1.20
N ALA A 238 1.38 1.65 -2.08
CA ALA A 238 0.07 2.28 -2.16
C ALA A 238 -1.04 1.25 -1.94
N VAL A 239 -2.08 1.62 -1.18
CA VAL A 239 -3.23 0.76 -0.87
C VAL A 239 -4.52 1.55 -1.01
N ARG A 240 -5.51 0.93 -1.65
CA ARG A 240 -6.88 1.44 -1.87
C ARG A 240 -7.89 0.44 -1.32
N PHE A 241 -8.38 0.70 -0.12
CA PHE A 241 -9.39 -0.13 0.55
C PHE A 241 -10.72 -0.17 -0.20
N ASP A 242 -11.05 0.92 -0.91
CA ASP A 242 -12.24 1.01 -1.77
C ASP A 242 -12.14 0.18 -3.05
N ASN A 243 -10.92 -0.22 -3.44
CA ASN A 243 -10.67 -1.16 -4.53
C ASN A 243 -10.75 -2.63 -4.10
N ARG A 244 -11.18 -2.94 -2.87
CA ARG A 244 -11.29 -4.32 -2.38
C ARG A 244 -12.74 -4.70 -2.15
N ASN A 245 -13.21 -5.76 -2.77
CA ASN A 245 -14.52 -6.32 -2.45
C ASN A 245 -14.57 -7.84 -2.64
N ALA A 246 -14.05 -8.57 -1.65
CA ALA A 246 -14.06 -10.03 -1.62
C ALA A 246 -15.46 -10.67 -1.49
N SER A 247 -16.53 -9.87 -1.32
CA SER A 247 -17.91 -10.38 -1.25
C SER A 247 -18.63 -10.37 -2.60
N LYS A 248 -18.14 -9.58 -3.57
CA LYS A 248 -18.64 -9.61 -4.94
C LYS A 248 -18.09 -10.82 -5.68
N GLN A 249 -18.84 -11.33 -6.65
CA GLN A 249 -18.34 -12.38 -7.54
C GLN A 249 -17.16 -11.85 -8.37
N THR A 250 -16.16 -12.70 -8.60
CA THR A 250 -15.03 -12.37 -9.47
C THR A 250 -15.52 -11.96 -10.87
N GLN A 251 -14.89 -10.92 -11.41
CA GLN A 251 -15.13 -10.44 -12.78
C GLN A 251 -14.33 -11.23 -13.81
N PHE A 252 -13.41 -12.10 -13.37
CA PHE A 252 -12.51 -12.85 -14.22
C PHE A 252 -12.82 -14.34 -14.24
N ASP A 253 -12.80 -14.92 -15.44
CA ASP A 253 -13.02 -16.37 -15.67
C ASP A 253 -11.78 -17.23 -15.34
N GLY A 254 -10.69 -16.61 -14.89
CA GLY A 254 -9.48 -17.28 -14.44
C GLY A 254 -8.21 -16.52 -14.85
N ILE A 255 -7.08 -17.20 -14.73
CA ILE A 255 -5.76 -16.60 -15.00
C ILE A 255 -5.61 -16.07 -16.42
N SER A 256 -6.21 -16.73 -17.42
CA SER A 256 -6.11 -16.33 -18.84
C SER A 256 -6.78 -15.00 -19.15
N ASP A 257 -7.65 -14.53 -18.27
CA ASP A 257 -8.38 -13.26 -18.38
C ASP A 257 -7.75 -12.20 -17.45
N ALA A 258 -7.58 -12.55 -16.16
CA ALA A 258 -7.02 -11.63 -15.16
C ALA A 258 -5.58 -11.19 -15.46
N TYR A 259 -4.74 -12.09 -15.99
CA TYR A 259 -3.33 -11.77 -16.25
C TYR A 259 -3.13 -10.71 -17.35
N PRO A 260 -3.62 -10.90 -18.59
CA PRO A 260 -3.49 -9.87 -19.62
C PRO A 260 -4.21 -8.57 -19.22
N TYR A 261 -5.36 -8.67 -18.55
CA TYR A 261 -6.07 -7.52 -18.02
C TYR A 261 -5.22 -6.69 -17.04
N THR A 262 -4.53 -7.35 -16.11
CA THR A 262 -3.63 -6.68 -15.16
C THR A 262 -2.41 -6.09 -15.85
N LEU A 263 -1.84 -6.78 -16.84
CA LEU A 263 -0.69 -6.25 -17.60
C LEU A 263 -1.04 -4.99 -18.39
N ASP A 264 -2.25 -4.90 -18.94
CA ASP A 264 -2.73 -3.72 -19.68
C ASP A 264 -2.90 -2.48 -18.79
N MET A 265 -2.86 -2.64 -17.46
CA MET A 265 -2.82 -1.52 -16.51
C MET A 265 -1.42 -0.92 -16.33
N TYR A 266 -0.37 -1.67 -16.71
CA TYR A 266 1.03 -1.27 -16.56
C TYR A 266 1.80 -1.43 -17.88
N PRO A 267 1.41 -0.68 -18.94
CA PRO A 267 1.93 -0.86 -20.29
C PRO A 267 3.45 -0.66 -20.38
N TRP A 268 4.00 0.36 -19.72
CA TRP A 268 5.44 0.62 -19.74
C TRP A 268 6.24 -0.51 -19.09
N ALA A 269 5.80 -0.99 -17.92
CA ALA A 269 6.43 -2.11 -17.24
C ALA A 269 6.35 -3.38 -18.10
N ASN A 270 5.21 -3.60 -18.77
CA ASN A 270 5.02 -4.72 -19.68
C ASN A 270 6.01 -4.64 -20.85
N GLU A 271 6.20 -3.49 -21.47
CA GLU A 271 7.11 -3.33 -22.62
C GLU A 271 8.59 -3.55 -22.27
N THR A 272 8.99 -3.21 -21.06
CA THR A 272 10.39 -3.27 -20.57
C THR A 272 10.67 -4.47 -19.66
N ARG A 273 9.73 -5.43 -19.60
CA ARG A 273 9.74 -6.51 -18.60
C ARG A 273 10.83 -7.55 -18.81
N SER A 274 11.27 -8.12 -17.70
CA SER A 274 11.93 -9.42 -17.62
C SER A 274 11.01 -10.41 -16.90
N SER A 275 10.45 -11.38 -17.64
CA SER A 275 9.74 -12.57 -17.10
C SER A 275 8.75 -12.31 -15.95
N PRO A 276 7.57 -11.72 -16.23
CA PRO A 276 6.55 -11.48 -15.20
C PRO A 276 6.05 -12.79 -14.59
N SER A 277 5.71 -12.75 -13.30
CA SER A 277 5.02 -13.82 -12.60
C SER A 277 3.60 -13.39 -12.23
N PHE A 278 2.67 -14.33 -12.22
CA PHE A 278 1.27 -14.05 -11.89
C PHE A 278 0.67 -15.18 -11.08
N ASN A 279 0.13 -14.86 -9.91
CA ASN A 279 -0.49 -15.82 -9.00
C ASN A 279 -1.94 -15.42 -8.77
N MET A 280 -2.85 -16.39 -8.80
CA MET A 280 -4.27 -16.18 -8.50
C MET A 280 -4.64 -16.94 -7.24
N HIS A 281 -5.14 -16.22 -6.25
CA HIS A 281 -5.61 -16.70 -4.96
C HIS A 281 -7.15 -16.65 -4.95
N THR A 282 -7.75 -17.71 -5.47
CA THR A 282 -9.18 -17.79 -5.78
C THR A 282 -10.10 -17.71 -4.56
N THR A 283 -9.73 -18.31 -3.42
CA THR A 283 -10.59 -18.32 -2.22
C THR A 283 -10.70 -16.94 -1.58
N VAL A 284 -9.72 -16.08 -1.81
CA VAL A 284 -9.69 -14.69 -1.36
C VAL A 284 -9.94 -13.70 -2.50
N GLN A 285 -10.24 -14.15 -3.72
CA GLN A 285 -10.50 -13.29 -4.89
C GLN A 285 -9.41 -12.22 -5.11
N LEU A 286 -8.16 -12.67 -5.13
CA LEU A 286 -7.01 -11.79 -5.23
C LEU A 286 -6.02 -12.36 -6.24
N SER A 287 -5.48 -11.52 -7.11
CA SER A 287 -4.39 -11.90 -8.01
C SER A 287 -3.19 -11.00 -7.79
N MET A 288 -1.99 -11.55 -7.83
CA MET A 288 -0.73 -10.83 -7.67
C MET A 288 0.04 -10.92 -8.98
N LEU A 289 0.30 -9.76 -9.59
CA LEU A 289 1.29 -9.57 -10.64
C LEU A 289 2.60 -9.15 -9.99
N ASP A 290 3.69 -9.78 -10.39
CA ASP A 290 5.06 -9.39 -10.05
C ASP A 290 5.83 -9.26 -11.37
N ILE A 291 6.47 -8.11 -11.56
CA ILE A 291 7.14 -7.75 -12.81
C ILE A 291 8.40 -6.94 -12.53
N SER A 292 9.54 -7.49 -12.94
CA SER A 292 10.80 -6.76 -13.03
C SER A 292 10.90 -6.07 -14.39
N HIS A 293 11.44 -4.85 -14.41
CA HIS A 293 11.54 -3.98 -15.58
C HIS A 293 12.76 -3.04 -15.47
N ASP A 294 13.03 -2.22 -16.49
CA ASP A 294 14.26 -1.41 -16.55
C ASP A 294 14.47 -0.44 -15.37
N HIS A 295 13.38 0.04 -14.75
CA HIS A 295 13.46 0.90 -13.56
C HIS A 295 13.53 0.16 -12.22
N GLY A 296 13.45 -1.17 -12.20
CA GLY A 296 13.37 -1.94 -10.95
C GLY A 296 12.25 -2.97 -10.99
N HIS A 297 11.34 -2.91 -10.01
CA HIS A 297 10.36 -3.96 -9.75
C HIS A 297 9.00 -3.40 -9.31
N LEU A 298 7.92 -4.07 -9.74
CA LEU A 298 6.54 -3.77 -9.42
C LEU A 298 5.81 -5.04 -8.97
N GLU A 299 5.13 -4.95 -7.82
CA GLU A 299 4.08 -5.87 -7.39
C GLU A 299 2.72 -5.16 -7.45
N ALA A 300 1.72 -5.78 -8.07
CA ALA A 300 0.37 -5.26 -8.15
C ALA A 300 -0.65 -6.33 -7.76
N TYR A 301 -1.55 -5.97 -6.84
CA TYR A 301 -2.57 -6.85 -6.28
C TYR A 301 -3.94 -6.46 -6.81
N LEU A 302 -4.44 -7.24 -7.78
CA LEU A 302 -5.74 -7.08 -8.41
C LEU A 302 -6.83 -7.74 -7.56
N ASP A 303 -7.88 -7.00 -7.23
CA ASP A 303 -9.08 -7.53 -6.59
C ASP A 303 -10.05 -8.12 -7.64
N GLY A 304 -10.42 -9.38 -7.46
CA GLY A 304 -11.31 -10.08 -8.39
C GLY A 304 -12.73 -9.50 -8.43
N GLY A 305 -13.24 -8.98 -7.32
CA GLY A 305 -14.62 -8.50 -7.21
C GLY A 305 -14.86 -7.11 -7.82
N THR A 306 -13.84 -6.25 -7.82
CA THR A 306 -13.90 -4.88 -8.35
C THR A 306 -13.18 -4.73 -9.68
N GLY A 307 -12.20 -5.59 -9.98
CA GLY A 307 -11.34 -5.42 -11.15
C GLY A 307 -10.30 -4.31 -10.98
N ASN A 308 -10.13 -3.76 -9.78
CA ASN A 308 -9.19 -2.67 -9.53
C ASN A 308 -7.95 -3.14 -8.77
N ILE A 309 -6.83 -2.43 -8.94
CA ILE A 309 -5.63 -2.65 -8.14
C ILE A 309 -5.89 -2.17 -6.71
N HIS A 310 -5.91 -3.10 -5.78
CA HIS A 310 -6.10 -2.85 -4.35
C HIS A 310 -4.81 -2.40 -3.67
N ARG A 311 -3.67 -2.98 -4.06
CA ARG A 311 -2.36 -2.70 -3.48
C ARG A 311 -1.29 -2.72 -4.56
N GLU A 312 -0.34 -1.81 -4.44
CA GLU A 312 0.81 -1.69 -5.34
C GLU A 312 2.06 -1.47 -4.51
N VAL A 313 3.15 -2.17 -4.86
CA VAL A 313 4.49 -1.93 -4.33
C VAL A 313 5.43 -1.73 -5.49
N GLN A 314 6.20 -0.64 -5.48
CA GLN A 314 7.25 -0.40 -6.47
C GLN A 314 8.58 -0.19 -5.76
N VAL A 315 9.61 -0.91 -6.20
CA VAL A 315 11.00 -0.75 -5.79
C VAL A 315 11.77 -0.29 -7.02
N LEU A 316 12.09 1.01 -7.07
CA LEU A 316 12.62 1.65 -8.25
C LEU A 316 14.03 2.19 -7.99
N ASN A 317 14.91 2.01 -8.96
CA ASN A 317 16.17 2.73 -8.99
C ASN A 317 15.89 4.20 -9.34
N GLN A 318 16.08 5.09 -8.37
CA GLN A 318 15.84 6.54 -8.54
C GLN A 318 16.69 7.16 -9.67
N ASP A 319 17.90 6.65 -9.92
CA ASP A 319 18.81 7.21 -10.93
C ASP A 319 18.36 6.90 -12.36
N SER A 320 17.47 5.93 -12.57
CA SER A 320 16.91 5.62 -13.89
C SER A 320 15.55 6.28 -14.15
N LEU A 321 14.95 6.92 -13.14
CA LEU A 321 13.64 7.56 -13.29
C LEU A 321 13.72 8.82 -14.15
N PRO A 322 12.69 9.07 -15.00
CA PRO A 322 12.65 10.28 -15.81
C PRO A 322 12.46 11.53 -14.93
N THR A 323 13.27 12.55 -15.20
CA THR A 323 13.13 13.88 -14.60
C THR A 323 11.98 14.63 -15.27
N GLU A 324 11.00 15.06 -14.48
CA GLU A 324 9.85 15.86 -14.92
C GLU A 324 10.17 17.36 -14.93
N SER A 325 10.90 17.84 -13.90
CA SER A 325 11.25 19.24 -13.80
C SER A 325 12.58 19.46 -13.09
N GLN A 326 13.18 20.62 -13.34
CA GLN A 326 14.39 21.08 -12.69
C GLN A 326 14.18 22.47 -12.12
N GLN A 327 14.61 22.67 -10.87
CA GLN A 327 14.60 23.98 -10.21
C GLN A 327 16.01 24.33 -9.72
N THR A 328 16.39 25.60 -9.84
CA THR A 328 17.71 26.08 -9.42
C THR A 328 17.58 27.27 -8.48
N VAL A 329 18.31 27.24 -7.36
CA VAL A 329 18.35 28.32 -6.38
C VAL A 329 19.80 28.74 -6.14
N LYS A 330 20.12 30.00 -6.44
CA LYS A 330 21.46 30.58 -6.25
C LYS A 330 21.39 31.68 -5.22
N LYS A 331 21.95 31.44 -4.03
CA LYS A 331 21.89 32.38 -2.89
C LYS A 331 23.04 32.10 -1.91
N GLU A 332 23.44 33.09 -1.09
CA GLU A 332 24.45 32.90 -0.01
C GLU A 332 25.74 32.14 -0.42
N GLY A 333 26.15 32.26 -1.68
CA GLY A 333 27.32 31.57 -2.22
C GLY A 333 27.16 30.06 -2.42
N LEU A 334 25.93 29.54 -2.48
CA LEU A 334 25.60 28.18 -2.92
C LEU A 334 24.76 28.21 -4.20
N ASP A 335 24.87 27.13 -4.97
CA ASP A 335 24.05 26.79 -6.13
C ASP A 335 23.36 25.45 -5.84
N LEU A 336 22.04 25.48 -5.65
CA LEU A 336 21.19 24.32 -5.40
C LEU A 336 20.48 23.95 -6.70
N THR A 337 20.59 22.69 -7.12
CA THR A 337 19.81 22.15 -8.25
C THR A 337 18.95 21.01 -7.75
N ILE A 338 17.64 21.08 -8.00
CA ILE A 338 16.67 20.06 -7.64
C ILE A 338 16.10 19.46 -8.93
N ASN A 339 16.35 18.18 -9.16
CA ASN A 339 15.76 17.41 -10.26
C ASN A 339 14.61 16.58 -9.70
N LYS A 340 13.36 16.92 -10.07
CA LYS A 340 12.16 16.20 -9.62
C LYS A 340 11.78 15.12 -10.63
N THR A 341 11.64 13.88 -10.18
CA THR A 341 11.12 12.80 -11.03
C THR A 341 9.60 12.87 -11.14
N VAL A 342 9.05 12.16 -12.13
CA VAL A 342 7.61 12.18 -12.43
C VAL A 342 6.71 11.83 -11.22
N SER A 343 5.58 12.55 -11.12
CA SER A 343 4.52 12.31 -10.12
C SER A 343 5.01 12.51 -8.67
N ASP A 344 4.64 11.61 -7.78
CA ASP A 344 5.04 11.50 -6.37
C ASP A 344 6.39 10.79 -6.19
N GLY A 345 7.25 10.86 -7.22
CA GLY A 345 8.58 10.27 -7.22
C GLY A 345 9.59 11.06 -6.38
N PRO A 346 10.80 10.52 -6.20
CA PRO A 346 11.86 11.19 -5.46
C PRO A 346 12.43 12.39 -6.25
N SER A 347 13.11 13.29 -5.56
CA SER A 347 13.93 14.35 -6.17
C SER A 347 15.38 14.23 -5.74
N GLU A 348 16.27 14.58 -6.65
CA GLU A 348 17.70 14.70 -6.40
C GLU A 348 18.02 16.17 -6.11
N LEU A 349 18.59 16.46 -4.94
CA LEU A 349 19.20 17.74 -4.61
C LEU A 349 20.71 17.64 -4.83
N THR A 350 21.26 18.53 -5.65
CA THR A 350 22.70 18.77 -5.76
C THR A 350 23.06 20.11 -5.12
N VAL A 351 24.09 20.14 -4.27
CA VAL A 351 24.59 21.33 -3.58
C VAL A 351 26.03 21.61 -4.00
N SER A 352 26.28 22.81 -4.51
CA SER A 352 27.64 23.24 -4.89
C SER A 352 27.95 24.67 -4.48
N ASP A 353 29.23 25.01 -4.39
CA ASP A 353 29.70 26.38 -4.19
C ASP A 353 29.48 27.20 -5.47
N LEU A 354 28.82 28.36 -5.32
CA LEU A 354 28.44 29.20 -6.46
C LEU A 354 29.63 29.74 -7.26
N LYS A 355 30.82 29.86 -6.66
CA LYS A 355 32.02 30.41 -7.31
C LYS A 355 32.93 29.33 -7.87
N SER A 356 33.23 28.30 -7.09
CA SER A 356 34.15 27.24 -7.52
C SER A 356 33.45 26.13 -8.30
N GLY A 357 32.14 25.97 -8.15
CA GLY A 357 31.38 24.82 -8.67
C GLY A 357 31.67 23.51 -7.93
N GLU A 358 32.40 23.56 -6.81
CA GLU A 358 32.73 22.40 -5.99
C GLU A 358 31.48 21.85 -5.30
N LEU A 359 31.28 20.53 -5.33
CA LEU A 359 30.19 19.84 -4.64
C LEU A 359 30.41 19.90 -3.12
N LEU A 360 29.34 20.15 -2.36
CA LEU A 360 29.42 20.40 -0.92
C LEU A 360 28.58 19.42 -0.12
N SER A 361 29.16 18.94 1.00
CA SER A 361 28.41 18.26 2.05
C SER A 361 27.54 19.25 2.83
N ALA A 362 26.26 18.93 2.93
CA ALA A 362 25.26 19.71 3.63
C ALA A 362 24.17 18.83 4.24
N THR A 363 23.70 19.23 5.41
CA THR A 363 22.49 18.69 6.03
C THR A 363 21.27 19.34 5.38
N VAL A 364 20.26 18.52 5.09
CA VAL A 364 19.06 18.92 4.35
C VAL A 364 17.84 18.72 5.24
N THR A 365 17.04 19.78 5.37
CA THR A 365 15.81 19.78 6.15
C THR A 365 14.65 20.26 5.29
N ILE A 366 13.55 19.52 5.30
CA ILE A 366 12.32 19.83 4.56
C ILE A 366 11.17 19.99 5.55
N ASN A 367 10.51 21.15 5.52
CA ASN A 367 9.41 21.49 6.43
C ASN A 367 9.75 21.25 7.92
N GLY A 368 11.02 21.45 8.30
CA GLY A 368 11.52 21.24 9.66
C GLY A 368 11.96 19.81 10.00
N THR A 369 11.80 18.84 9.09
CA THR A 369 12.29 17.46 9.24
C THR A 369 13.63 17.30 8.53
N GLU A 370 14.65 16.81 9.23
CA GLU A 370 15.93 16.43 8.61
C GLU A 370 15.71 15.18 7.76
N VAL A 371 16.05 15.27 6.47
CA VAL A 371 15.82 14.19 5.50
C VAL A 371 17.11 13.49 5.07
N GLY A 372 18.27 14.01 5.49
CA GLY A 372 19.57 13.42 5.25
C GLY A 372 20.66 14.44 4.95
N GLU A 373 21.80 13.95 4.50
CA GLU A 373 22.97 14.74 4.13
C GLU A 373 23.41 14.45 2.69
N THR A 374 23.98 15.44 2.01
CA THR A 374 24.52 15.28 0.65
C THR A 374 25.92 14.65 0.60
N TYR A 375 26.54 14.43 1.76
CA TYR A 375 27.88 13.86 1.92
C TYR A 375 28.94 14.42 0.94
N ALA A 376 29.95 13.62 0.59
CA ALA A 376 31.11 14.08 -0.18
C ALA A 376 30.83 14.28 -1.67
N ASP A 377 29.78 13.67 -2.22
CA ASP A 377 29.41 13.81 -3.63
C ASP A 377 28.37 14.91 -3.87
N GLY A 378 27.96 15.62 -2.81
CA GLY A 378 27.12 16.80 -2.88
C GLY A 378 25.71 16.52 -3.39
N ARG A 379 25.24 15.27 -3.30
CA ARG A 379 23.92 14.84 -3.77
C ARG A 379 23.11 14.17 -2.67
N LEU A 380 21.81 14.44 -2.65
CA LEU A 380 20.85 13.75 -1.80
C LEU A 380 19.58 13.46 -2.58
N TRP A 381 19.15 12.19 -2.57
CA TRP A 381 17.81 11.80 -2.99
C TRP A 381 16.85 11.87 -1.80
N PHE A 382 15.67 12.44 -2.01
CA PHE A 382 14.61 12.50 -1.00
C PHE A 382 13.23 12.41 -1.65
N VAL A 383 12.24 11.89 -0.93
CA VAL A 383 10.85 11.88 -1.41
C VAL A 383 10.28 13.29 -1.28
N SER A 384 9.95 13.96 -2.38
CA SER A 384 9.47 15.35 -2.30
C SER A 384 8.00 15.45 -1.90
N PRO A 385 7.61 16.46 -1.11
CA PRO A 385 6.20 16.83 -0.96
C PRO A 385 5.60 17.18 -2.33
N GLU A 386 4.32 16.90 -2.52
CA GLU A 386 3.62 17.25 -3.77
C GLU A 386 3.39 18.76 -3.89
N ASP A 387 3.06 19.40 -2.78
CA ASP A 387 2.93 20.85 -2.69
C ASP A 387 4.30 21.52 -2.49
N GLY A 388 4.33 22.84 -2.67
CA GLY A 388 5.53 23.62 -2.35
C GLY A 388 5.95 23.46 -0.89
N TYR A 389 7.26 23.39 -0.66
CA TYR A 389 7.84 23.09 0.65
C TYR A 389 8.99 24.03 1.01
N GLU A 390 9.24 24.17 2.30
CA GLU A 390 10.41 24.88 2.82
C GLU A 390 11.62 23.94 2.78
N LEU A 391 12.66 24.37 2.08
CA LEU A 391 13.95 23.70 2.00
C LEU A 391 14.99 24.50 2.75
N VAL A 392 15.64 23.85 3.71
CA VAL A 392 16.81 24.37 4.42
C VAL A 392 18.00 23.48 4.10
N VAL A 393 19.09 24.12 3.69
CA VAL A 393 20.38 23.47 3.41
C VAL A 393 21.44 24.14 4.27
N GLU A 394 22.16 23.37 5.07
CA GLU A 394 23.25 23.86 5.92
C GLU A 394 24.54 23.09 5.64
N THR A 395 25.56 23.77 5.12
CA THR A 395 26.85 23.15 4.81
C THR A 395 27.70 22.98 6.07
N THR A 396 28.62 22.03 6.04
CA THR A 396 29.62 21.84 7.13
C THR A 396 30.50 23.07 7.39
N SER A 397 30.62 23.98 6.42
CA SER A 397 31.31 25.27 6.54
C SER A 397 30.46 26.37 7.17
N GLY A 398 29.20 26.09 7.53
CA GLY A 398 28.27 27.02 8.18
C GLY A 398 27.51 27.94 7.22
N LYS A 399 27.55 27.70 5.90
CA LYS A 399 26.66 28.40 4.96
C LYS A 399 25.27 27.81 5.06
N ARG A 400 24.24 28.66 5.09
CA ARG A 400 22.85 28.21 5.22
C ARG A 400 21.94 28.93 4.23
N ILE A 401 21.14 28.16 3.51
CA ILE A 401 20.01 28.67 2.70
C ILE A 401 18.71 28.21 3.34
N ASN A 402 17.73 29.11 3.35
CA ASN A 402 16.32 28.80 3.53
C ASN A 402 15.58 29.36 2.31
N THR A 403 14.82 28.50 1.62
CA THR A 403 14.07 28.83 0.42
C THR A 403 12.78 28.00 0.33
N THR A 404 11.80 28.48 -0.42
CA THR A 404 10.64 27.69 -0.80
C THR A 404 10.87 27.09 -2.18
N ILE A 405 10.57 25.80 -2.32
CA ILE A 405 10.58 25.06 -3.58
C ILE A 405 9.13 24.92 -4.04
N SER A 406 8.86 25.13 -5.33
CA SER A 406 7.52 24.92 -5.88
C SER A 406 7.24 23.44 -6.07
N GLY A 407 6.00 23.02 -5.78
CA GLY A 407 5.48 21.69 -6.06
C GLY A 407 5.41 21.38 -7.54
#